data_AF-A0AAE1LE18-F1
#
_entry.id   AF-A0AAE1LE18-F1
#
_cell.length_a   1.000
_cell.length_b   1.000
_cell.length_c   1.000
_cell.angle_alpha   90.00
_cell.angle_beta   90.00
_cell.angle_gamma   90.00
#
_symmetry.space_group_name_H-M   'P 1'
#
loop_
_entity.id
_entity.type
_entity.pdbx_description
1 polymer ?
#
loop_
_entity_poly.entity_id
_entity_poly.type
_entity_poly.pdbx_seq_one_letter_code
_entity_poly.pdbx_strand_id
1 'polypeptide(L)'
;MRNQAEAEIMIAEKSARGKRRGWEAMMMMLRYGVECINIEVYEAKIKLDNEASKNMFTKIGFTQVSLSEVFGECTLQLLKTNDWLKWLLDETNSYRIVDYSKVNRVQ
;
A
#
# COMPACT_ATOMS: atom_id res chain seq x y z
N MET A 1 -2.33 -20.77 -7.90
CA MET A 1 -2.51 -19.33 -8.16
C MET A 1 -1.81 -18.57 -7.06
N ARG A 2 -1.01 -17.55 -7.38
CA ARG A 2 -0.46 -16.65 -6.35
C ARG A 2 -1.60 -15.86 -5.72
N ASN A 3 -1.52 -15.61 -4.42
CA ASN A 3 -2.53 -14.79 -3.74
C ASN A 3 -2.26 -13.31 -4.03
N GLN A 4 -3.23 -12.62 -4.63
CA GLN A 4 -3.03 -11.29 -5.20
C GLN A 4 -4.09 -10.31 -4.72
N ALA A 5 -3.68 -9.06 -4.48
CA ALA A 5 -4.58 -7.97 -4.10
C ALA A 5 -4.24 -6.66 -4.83
N GLU A 6 -5.23 -5.81 -5.02
CA GLU A 6 -5.05 -4.44 -5.48
C GLU A 6 -4.86 -3.50 -4.28
N ALA A 7 -3.86 -2.62 -4.35
CA ALA A 7 -3.48 -1.67 -3.32
C ALA A 7 -3.77 -0.25 -3.81
N GLU A 8 -4.77 0.39 -3.22
CA GLU A 8 -5.20 1.75 -3.55
C GLU A 8 -5.31 2.60 -2.28
N ILE A 9 -5.00 3.90 -2.40
CA ILE A 9 -5.26 4.86 -1.33
C ILE A 9 -5.54 6.26 -1.89
N MET A 10 -6.46 6.97 -1.22
CA MET A 10 -6.82 8.35 -1.55
C MET A 10 -6.88 9.21 -0.28
N ILE A 11 -6.36 10.44 -0.37
CA ILE A 11 -6.55 11.47 0.66
C ILE A 11 -7.38 12.60 0.04
N ALA A 12 -8.68 12.59 0.33
CA ALA A 12 -9.60 13.61 -0.16
C ALA A 12 -9.23 15.00 0.39
N GLU A 13 -9.06 15.09 1.71
CA GLU A 13 -8.81 16.35 2.41
C GLU A 13 -7.43 16.95 2.07
N LYS A 14 -7.43 18.13 1.43
CA LYS A 14 -6.18 18.77 0.97
C LYS A 14 -5.25 19.09 2.13
N SER A 15 -5.78 19.54 3.26
CA SER A 15 -4.99 19.86 4.46
C SER A 15 -4.32 18.64 5.09
N ALA A 16 -4.74 17.43 4.73
CA ALA A 16 -4.16 16.16 5.17
C ALA A 16 -3.07 15.62 4.23
N ARG A 17 -2.92 16.18 3.03
CA ARG A 17 -1.89 15.76 2.04
C ARG A 17 -0.51 16.26 2.43
N GLY A 18 0.55 15.65 1.89
CA GLY A 18 1.95 16.01 2.18
C GLY A 18 2.43 15.66 3.59
N LYS A 19 1.56 15.09 4.44
CA LYS A 19 1.85 14.74 5.84
C LYS A 19 2.16 13.25 6.05
N ARG A 20 2.60 12.54 5.01
CA ARG A 20 2.89 11.09 5.00
C ARG A 20 1.76 10.15 5.43
N ARG A 21 0.55 10.62 5.69
CA ARG A 21 -0.60 9.78 6.07
C ARG A 21 -0.88 8.63 5.09
N GLY A 22 -0.74 8.88 3.79
CA GLY A 22 -0.93 7.86 2.76
C GLY A 22 0.16 6.79 2.81
N TRP A 23 1.39 7.17 3.11
CA TRP A 23 2.50 6.25 3.33
C TRP A 23 2.22 5.34 4.53
N GLU A 24 1.90 5.93 5.69
CA GLU A 24 1.65 5.19 6.93
C GLU A 24 0.49 4.20 6.78
N ALA A 25 -0.62 4.64 6.21
CA ALA A 25 -1.78 3.79 5.96
C ALA A 25 -1.46 2.64 4.98
N MET A 26 -0.72 2.93 3.91
CA MET A 26 -0.29 1.91 2.96
C MET A 26 0.66 0.89 3.61
N MET A 27 1.62 1.32 4.42
CA MET A 27 2.54 0.41 5.14
C MET A 27 1.77 -0.55 6.05
N MET A 28 0.79 -0.04 6.81
CA MET A 28 -0.05 -0.89 7.67
C MET A 28 -0.90 -1.88 6.86
N MET A 29 -1.47 -1.44 5.74
CA MET A 29 -2.29 -2.29 4.86
C MET A 29 -1.46 -3.42 4.24
N LEU A 30 -0.26 -3.11 3.73
CA LEU A 30 0.64 -4.10 3.14
C LEU A 30 1.13 -5.10 4.20
N ARG A 31 1.45 -4.63 5.41
CA ARG A 31 1.84 -5.47 6.54
C ARG A 31 0.72 -6.45 6.92
N TYR A 32 -0.50 -5.94 7.07
CA TYR A 32 -1.68 -6.75 7.35
C TYR A 32 -1.95 -7.79 6.25
N GLY A 33 -1.89 -7.37 4.97
CA GLY A 33 -2.16 -8.29 3.86
C GLY A 33 -1.13 -9.42 3.77
N VAL A 34 0.13 -9.17 4.11
CA VAL A 34 1.15 -10.24 4.16
C VAL A 34 0.92 -11.17 5.35
N GLU A 35 0.74 -10.64 6.55
CA GLU A 35 0.70 -11.46 7.77
C GLU A 35 -0.62 -12.20 7.98
N CYS A 36 -1.74 -11.58 7.61
CA CYS A 36 -3.07 -12.10 7.95
C CYS A 36 -3.79 -12.73 6.77
N ILE A 37 -3.55 -12.23 5.55
CA ILE A 37 -4.21 -12.72 4.33
C ILE A 37 -3.25 -13.60 3.51
N ASN A 38 -1.94 -13.53 3.78
CA ASN A 38 -0.90 -14.18 2.99
C ASN A 38 -0.92 -13.75 1.52
N ILE A 39 -1.02 -12.43 1.27
CA ILE A 39 -0.83 -11.87 -0.07
C ILE A 39 0.63 -12.06 -0.50
N GLU A 40 0.82 -12.44 -1.76
CA GLU A 40 2.13 -12.63 -2.39
C GLU A 40 2.41 -11.58 -3.47
N VAL A 41 1.37 -11.05 -4.11
CA VAL A 41 1.49 -10.05 -5.18
C VAL A 41 0.53 -8.90 -4.91
N TYR A 42 1.05 -7.68 -4.94
CA TYR A 42 0.24 -6.48 -4.93
C TYR A 42 0.28 -5.80 -6.29
N GLU A 43 -0.84 -5.23 -6.71
CA GLU A 43 -0.92 -4.33 -7.87
C GLU A 43 -1.48 -2.97 -7.48
N ALA A 44 -1.04 -1.93 -8.17
CA ALA A 44 -1.57 -0.58 -8.03
C ALA A 44 -1.75 0.02 -9.43
N LYS A 45 -2.95 0.51 -9.73
CA LYS A 45 -3.22 1.27 -10.96
C LYS A 45 -3.24 2.75 -10.63
N ILE A 46 -2.43 3.52 -11.33
CA ILE A 46 -2.19 4.93 -10.99
C ILE A 46 -2.34 5.78 -12.24
N LYS A 47 -3.13 6.85 -12.15
CA LYS A 47 -3.24 7.86 -13.21
C LYS A 47 -1.87 8.44 -13.57
N LEU A 48 -1.64 8.68 -14.87
CA LEU A 48 -0.33 9.13 -15.36
C LEU A 48 0.10 10.49 -14.81
N ASP A 49 -0.84 11.37 -14.48
CA ASP A 49 -0.60 12.68 -13.90
C ASP A 49 -0.40 12.65 -12.37
N ASN A 50 -0.63 11.51 -11.72
CA ASN A 50 -0.49 11.37 -10.27
C ASN A 50 0.96 11.00 -9.87
N GLU A 51 1.88 11.95 -10.08
CA GLU A 51 3.29 11.80 -9.71
C GLU A 51 3.50 11.52 -8.22
N ALA A 52 2.63 12.04 -7.35
CA ALA A 52 2.74 11.81 -5.92
C ALA A 52 2.55 10.33 -5.57
N SER A 53 1.51 9.69 -6.12
CA SER A 53 1.29 8.25 -5.92
C SER A 53 2.37 7.42 -6.61
N LYS A 54 2.75 7.73 -7.86
CA LYS A 54 3.82 6.99 -8.55
C LYS A 54 5.11 6.97 -7.73
N ASN A 55 5.55 8.14 -7.25
CA ASN A 55 6.75 8.24 -6.41
C ASN A 55 6.61 7.49 -5.07
N MET A 56 5.43 7.50 -4.46
CA MET A 56 5.17 6.76 -3.23
C MET A 56 5.29 5.25 -3.46
N PHE A 57 4.59 4.70 -4.44
CA PHE A 57 4.60 3.27 -4.74
C PHE A 57 5.98 2.78 -5.19
N THR A 58 6.71 3.55 -6.00
CA THR A 58 8.10 3.20 -6.37
C THR A 58 9.02 3.14 -5.15
N LYS A 59 8.89 4.07 -4.20
CA LYS A 59 9.67 4.03 -2.94
C LYS A 59 9.35 2.83 -2.06
N ILE A 60 8.13 2.29 -2.16
CA ILE A 60 7.71 1.08 -1.46
C ILE A 60 8.29 -0.18 -2.13
N GLY A 61 8.77 -0.08 -3.38
CA GLY A 61 9.34 -1.19 -4.13
C GLY A 61 8.43 -1.72 -5.24
N PHE A 62 7.32 -1.05 -5.54
CA PHE A 62 6.51 -1.38 -6.72
C PHE A 62 7.25 -0.99 -8.00
N THR A 63 7.09 -1.80 -9.05
CA THR A 63 7.66 -1.56 -10.37
C THR A 63 6.58 -1.53 -11.43
N GLN A 64 6.70 -0.65 -12.42
CA GLN A 64 5.72 -0.58 -13.50
C GLN A 64 5.78 -1.84 -14.37
N VAL A 65 4.62 -2.46 -14.60
CA VAL A 65 4.47 -3.68 -15.42
C VAL A 65 3.63 -3.44 -16.69
N SER A 66 2.78 -2.42 -16.71
CA SER A 66 2.02 -2.06 -17.91
C SER A 66 1.63 -0.58 -17.94
N LEU A 67 1.24 -0.12 -19.12
CA LEU A 67 0.70 1.20 -19.38
C LEU A 67 -0.63 1.03 -20.14
N SER A 68 -1.66 1.78 -19.74
CA SER A 68 -2.91 1.88 -20.46
C SER A 68 -3.12 3.29 -20.96
N GLU A 69 -2.98 3.49 -22.27
CA GLU A 69 -3.26 4.77 -22.92
C GLU A 69 -4.75 5.11 -22.89
N VAL A 70 -5.61 4.09 -23.03
CA VAL A 70 -7.08 4.24 -23.01
C VAL A 70 -7.57 4.80 -21.68
N PHE A 71 -7.01 4.32 -20.56
CA PHE A 71 -7.41 4.77 -19.22
C PHE A 71 -6.53 5.91 -18.69
N GLY A 72 -5.41 6.21 -19.35
CA GLY A 72 -4.42 7.15 -18.85
C GLY A 72 -3.83 6.72 -17.51
N GLU A 73 -3.47 5.45 -17.39
CA GLU A 73 -2.98 4.82 -16.16
C GLU A 73 -1.75 3.95 -16.41
N CYS A 74 -0.88 3.81 -15.41
CA CYS A 74 0.12 2.75 -15.35
C CYS A 74 -0.25 1.73 -14.28
N THR A 75 0.06 0.46 -14.54
CA THR A 75 -0.05 -0.60 -13.54
C THR A 75 1.34 -0.85 -12.98
N LEU A 76 1.45 -0.80 -11.65
CA LEU A 76 2.64 -1.19 -10.92
C LEU A 76 2.37 -2.47 -10.15
N GLN A 77 3.38 -3.30 -10.00
CA GLN A 77 3.30 -4.56 -9.26
C GLN A 77 4.43 -4.65 -8.24
N LEU A 78 4.15 -5.33 -7.13
CA LEU A 78 5.12 -5.68 -6.12
C LEU A 78 4.99 -7.17 -5.80
N LEU A 79 6.08 -7.91 -5.96
CA LEU A 79 6.19 -9.29 -5.53
C LEU A 79 6.77 -9.33 -4.11
N LYS A 80 6.12 -10.07 -3.21
CA LYS A 80 6.66 -10.36 -1.88
C LYS A 80 7.94 -11.18 -2.01
N THR A 81 9.08 -10.54 -1.80
CA THR A 81 10.38 -11.21 -1.62
C THR A 81 10.77 -11.19 -0.14
N ASN A 82 11.74 -12.02 0.26
CA ASN A 82 12.23 -12.02 1.64
C ASN A 82 12.88 -10.67 2.02
N ASP A 83 13.63 -10.06 1.10
CA ASP A 83 14.28 -8.77 1.34
C ASP A 83 13.26 -7.64 1.47
N TRP A 84 12.25 -7.63 0.60
CA TRP A 84 11.18 -6.65 0.68
C TRP A 84 10.35 -6.84 1.95
N LEU A 85 10.05 -8.09 2.32
CA LEU A 85 9.37 -8.39 3.57
C LEU A 85 10.17 -7.85 4.75
N LYS A 86 11.47 -8.15 4.82
CA LYS A 86 12.34 -7.63 5.89
C LYS A 86 12.30 -6.10 5.95
N TRP A 87 12.42 -5.41 4.81
CA TRP A 87 12.29 -3.96 4.73
C TRP A 87 10.94 -3.47 5.27
N LEU A 88 9.83 -4.11 4.88
CA LEU A 88 8.50 -3.76 5.39
C LEU A 88 8.41 -3.95 6.90
N LEU A 89 8.98 -5.04 7.44
CA LEU A 89 9.00 -5.28 8.88
C LEU A 89 9.74 -4.16 9.61
N ASP A 90 10.89 -3.74 9.09
CA ASP A 90 11.73 -2.67 9.65
C ASP A 90 11.02 -1.30 9.60
N GLU A 91 10.31 -0.99 8.51
CA GLU A 91 9.50 0.24 8.39
C GLU A 91 8.26 0.24 9.28
N THR A 92 7.82 -0.94 9.73
CA THR A 92 6.59 -1.13 10.54
C THR A 92 6.88 -1.78 11.89
N ASN A 93 8.02 -1.45 12.50
CA ASN A 93 8.43 -1.96 13.81
C ASN A 93 7.40 -1.76 14.93
N SER A 94 6.60 -0.69 14.85
CA SER A 94 5.51 -0.41 15.80
C SER A 94 4.15 -0.64 15.14
N TYR A 95 3.80 -1.91 14.93
CA TYR A 95 2.52 -2.33 14.37
C TYR A 95 1.75 -3.20 15.37
N ARG A 96 0.44 -2.96 15.48
CA ARG A 96 -0.46 -3.82 16.26
C ARG A 96 -1.80 -3.97 15.54
N ILE A 97 -2.31 -5.20 15.53
CA ILE A 97 -3.69 -5.49 15.13
C ILE A 97 -4.53 -5.39 16.39
N VAL A 98 -5.55 -4.53 16.35
CA VAL A 98 -6.46 -4.35 17.47
C VAL A 98 -7.86 -4.74 17.03
N ASP A 99 -8.52 -5.52 17.86
CA ASP A 99 -9.93 -5.86 17.68
C ASP A 99 -10.77 -4.59 17.92
N TYR A 100 -11.43 -4.11 16.87
CA TYR A 100 -12.25 -2.91 16.90
C TYR A 100 -13.35 -2.96 17.98
N SER A 101 -13.89 -4.15 18.26
CA SER A 101 -14.92 -4.35 19.29
C SER A 101 -14.42 -4.05 20.71
N LYS A 102 -13.10 -4.08 20.92
CA LYS A 102 -12.45 -3.82 22.22
C LYS A 102 -11.97 -2.38 22.37
N VAL A 103 -11.96 -1.58 21.30
CA VAL A 103 -11.47 -0.20 21.30
C VAL A 103 -12.59 0.81 21.62
N ASN A 104 -13.83 0.50 21.24
CA ASN A 104 -14.98 1.40 21.40
C ASN A 104 -15.95 0.97 22.51
N ARG A 105 -15.44 0.62 23.70
CA ARG A 105 -16.26 0.80 24.91
C ARG A 105 -16.19 2.27 25.29
N VAL A 106 -17.01 3.07 24.62
CA VAL A 106 -17.38 4.39 25.12
C VAL A 106 -18.15 4.13 26.41
N GLN A 107 -17.54 4.45 27.54
CA GLN A 107 -18.24 4.60 28.82
C GLN A 107 -19.14 5.84 28.76
#